data_AF-A0A833WUD1-F1
#
_entry.id   AF-A0A833WUD1-F1
#
_cell.length_a   1.000
_cell.length_b   1.000
_cell.length_c   1.000
_cell.angle_alpha   90.00
_cell.angle_beta   90.00
_cell.angle_gamma   90.00
#
_symmetry.space_group_name_H-M   'P 1'
#
loop_
_entity.id
_entity.type
_entity.pdbx_description
1 polymer ?
#
loop_
_entity_poly.entity_id
_entity_poly.type
_entity_poly.pdbx_seq_one_letter_code
_entity_poly.pdbx_strand_id
1 'polypeptide(L)'
;MAFSLRSVKVPPNSANLAEARTRVFDFFRSACRSLPTIMDIYNLDDVAKVSQLRSTIASEIRKNSHVTNPKVIDMLLFKGMEELNNIVEHAKQRHHIIGQYVVGRQGLVQDLGTKDQGISDFLKNFYNSNYS
;
A
#
# COMPACT_ATOMS: atom_id res chain seq x y z
N MET A 1 21.89 -11.48 -2.37
CA MET A 1 22.22 -10.03 -2.35
C MET A 1 21.52 -9.40 -1.15
N ALA A 2 22.15 -9.40 0.02
CA ALA A 2 21.60 -8.82 1.23
C ALA A 2 21.71 -7.29 1.14
N PHE A 3 20.62 -6.61 0.78
CA PHE A 3 20.55 -5.17 0.93
C PHE A 3 20.42 -4.86 2.42
N SER A 4 21.54 -4.45 3.01
CA SER A 4 21.60 -3.87 4.34
C SER A 4 20.79 -2.56 4.35
N LEU A 5 19.49 -2.64 4.66
CA LEU A 5 18.78 -1.52 5.26
C LEU A 5 19.20 -1.46 6.73
N ARG A 6 20.43 -0.99 6.92
CA ARG A 6 21.10 -0.80 8.21
C ARG A 6 20.27 0.13 9.09
N SER A 7 19.32 -0.43 9.85
CA SER A 7 18.39 0.27 10.76
C SER A 7 17.56 1.34 10.03
N VAL A 8 16.24 1.23 10.10
CA VAL A 8 15.35 2.34 9.72
C VAL A 8 15.60 3.49 10.72
N LYS A 9 16.64 4.29 10.44
CA LYS A 9 16.93 5.49 11.22
C LYS A 9 15.87 6.52 10.88
N VAL A 10 15.24 7.09 11.91
CA VAL A 10 14.30 8.19 11.75
C VAL A 10 15.02 9.32 11.01
N PRO A 11 14.63 9.63 9.76
CA PRO A 11 15.23 10.73 9.04
C PRO A 11 14.94 12.04 9.77
N PRO A 12 15.83 13.05 9.71
CA PRO A 12 15.52 14.37 10.26
C PRO A 12 14.25 14.91 9.60
N ASN A 13 13.35 15.52 10.38
CA ASN A 13 12.11 16.09 9.86
C ASN A 13 12.39 17.06 8.70
N SER A 14 11.62 16.94 7.63
CA SER A 14 11.67 17.81 6.47
C SER A 14 11.40 19.25 6.90
N ALA A 15 12.24 20.18 6.45
CA ALA A 15 12.11 21.59 6.79
C ALA A 15 10.91 22.25 6.09
N ASN A 16 10.53 21.73 4.92
CA ASN A 16 9.44 22.25 4.10
C ASN A 16 8.75 21.13 3.28
N LEU A 17 7.65 21.48 2.62
CA LEU A 17 6.87 20.54 1.81
C LEU A 17 7.60 20.02 0.57
N ALA A 18 8.50 20.82 -0.01
CA ALA A 18 9.23 20.43 -1.21
C ALA A 18 10.25 19.32 -0.91
N GLU A 19 10.92 19.40 0.23
CA GLU A 19 11.81 18.36 0.74
C GLU A 19 11.01 17.06 1.03
N ALA A 20 9.89 17.17 1.76
CA ALA A 20 9.04 16.02 2.05
C ALA A 20 8.53 15.34 0.76
N ARG A 21 8.12 16.12 -0.24
CA ARG A 21 7.67 15.62 -1.55
C ARG A 21 8.79 14.88 -2.29
N THR A 22 10.02 15.38 -2.21
CA THR A 22 11.19 14.73 -2.84
C THR A 22 11.43 13.36 -2.21
N ARG A 23 11.42 13.28 -0.88
CA ARG A 23 11.56 12.02 -0.14
C ARG A 23 10.45 11.01 -0.43
N VAL A 24 9.21 11.47 -0.58
CA VAL A 24 8.08 10.61 -1.00
C VAL A 24 8.34 10.00 -2.37
N PHE A 25 8.88 10.76 -3.34
CA PHE A 25 9.21 10.21 -4.66
C PHE A 25 10.38 9.24 -4.62
N ASP A 26 11.38 9.48 -3.78
CA ASP A 26 12.51 8.56 -3.62
C ASP A 26 12.08 7.24 -2.98
N PHE A 27 11.20 7.31 -1.97
CA PHE A 27 10.54 6.13 -1.43
C PHE A 27 9.74 5.38 -2.50
N PHE A 28 8.91 6.08 -3.28
CA PHE A 28 8.11 5.46 -4.35
C PHE A 28 8.99 4.72 -5.37
N ARG A 29 10.10 5.34 -5.79
CA ARG A 29 11.08 4.71 -6.70
C ARG A 29 11.72 3.49 -6.06
N SER A 30 12.13 3.59 -4.79
CA SER A 30 12.73 2.47 -4.05
C SER A 30 11.78 1.28 -3.95
N ALA A 31 10.53 1.53 -3.52
CA ALA A 31 9.49 0.52 -3.43
C ALA A 31 9.19 -0.12 -4.80
N CYS A 32 9.10 0.68 -5.86
CA CYS A 32 8.88 0.14 -7.21
C CYS A 32 10.03 -0.74 -7.73
N ARG A 33 11.27 -0.48 -7.29
CA ARG A 33 12.46 -1.26 -7.65
C ARG A 33 12.58 -2.56 -6.86
N SER A 34 12.02 -2.62 -5.64
CA SER A 34 12.00 -3.85 -4.84
C SER A 34 10.88 -4.81 -5.25
N LEU A 35 9.86 -4.35 -5.98
CA LEU A 35 8.72 -5.17 -6.38
C LEU A 35 9.08 -6.48 -7.11
N PRO A 36 10.01 -6.52 -8.09
CA PRO A 36 10.40 -7.78 -8.72
C PRO A 36 10.88 -8.82 -7.70
N THR A 37 11.75 -8.42 -6.77
CA THR A 37 12.20 -9.30 -5.69
C THR A 37 11.04 -9.75 -4.80
N ILE A 38 10.11 -8.85 -4.47
CA ILE A 38 8.93 -9.18 -3.65
C ILE A 38 8.03 -10.19 -4.37
N MET A 39 7.88 -10.09 -5.70
CA MET A 39 7.13 -11.06 -6.50
C MET A 39 7.73 -12.46 -6.36
N ASP A 40 9.06 -12.57 -6.52
CA ASP A 40 9.78 -13.84 -6.43
C ASP A 40 9.71 -14.43 -5.01
N ILE A 41 9.92 -13.60 -4.00
CA ILE A 41 9.89 -13.98 -2.57
C ILE A 41 8.55 -14.59 -2.18
N TYR A 42 7.46 -13.95 -2.61
CA TYR A 42 6.11 -14.31 -2.21
C TYR A 42 5.37 -15.12 -3.28
N ASN A 43 6.00 -15.48 -4.40
CA ASN A 43 5.44 -16.17 -5.57
C ASN A 43 4.20 -15.50 -6.19
N LEU A 44 4.13 -14.17 -6.27
CA LEU A 44 2.88 -13.43 -6.54
C LEU A 44 2.42 -13.41 -8.02
N ASP A 45 3.16 -14.04 -8.94
CA ASP A 45 2.89 -13.97 -10.39
C ASP A 45 1.54 -14.55 -10.82
N ASP A 46 0.99 -15.46 -10.02
CA ASP A 46 -0.31 -16.10 -10.25
C ASP A 46 -1.50 -15.20 -9.87
N VAL A 47 -1.28 -14.21 -8.99
CA VAL A 47 -2.35 -13.38 -8.40
C VAL A 47 -2.25 -11.90 -8.75
N ALA A 48 -1.08 -11.41 -9.14
CA ALA A 48 -0.86 -9.99 -9.41
C ALA A 48 0.17 -9.77 -10.52
N LYS A 49 0.09 -8.59 -11.15
CA LYS A 49 1.16 -8.09 -12.03
C LYS A 49 1.97 -7.02 -11.31
N VAL A 50 3.25 -6.90 -11.63
CA VAL A 50 4.10 -5.83 -11.09
C VAL A 50 3.52 -4.43 -11.34
N SER A 51 2.90 -4.20 -12.51
CA SER A 51 2.22 -2.94 -12.84
C SER A 51 1.05 -2.63 -11.90
N GLN A 52 0.29 -3.65 -11.49
CA GLN A 52 -0.80 -3.50 -10.53
C GLN A 52 -0.25 -3.10 -9.17
N LEU A 53 0.80 -3.76 -8.67
CA LEU A 53 1.44 -3.42 -7.40
C LEU A 53 2.03 -2.00 -7.40
N ARG A 54 2.65 -1.55 -8.51
CA ARG A 54 3.08 -0.14 -8.67
C ARG A 54 1.92 0.84 -8.54
N SER A 55 0.78 0.48 -9.12
CA SER A 55 -0.45 1.28 -9.05
C SER A 55 -1.01 1.30 -7.63
N THR A 56 -0.98 0.17 -6.92
CA THR A 56 -1.37 0.08 -5.50
C THR A 56 -0.50 1.01 -4.64
N ILE A 57 0.83 0.94 -4.75
CA ILE A 57 1.73 1.84 -3.99
C ILE A 57 1.39 3.31 -4.28
N ALA A 58 1.20 3.65 -5.56
CA ALA A 58 0.86 5.01 -5.95
C ALA A 58 -0.52 5.44 -5.42
N SER A 59 -1.48 4.52 -5.31
CA SER A 59 -2.78 4.76 -4.69
C SER A 59 -2.65 5.04 -3.20
N GLU A 60 -1.89 4.23 -2.46
CA GLU A 60 -1.65 4.43 -1.02
C GLU A 60 -0.99 5.78 -0.71
N ILE A 61 -0.02 6.21 -1.53
CA ILE A 61 0.58 7.54 -1.40
C ILE A 61 -0.47 8.63 -1.67
N ARG A 62 -1.28 8.49 -2.71
CA ARG A 62 -2.31 9.48 -3.08
C ARG A 62 -3.44 9.59 -2.07
N LYS A 63 -3.81 8.52 -1.34
CA LYS A 63 -4.79 8.58 -0.25
C LYS A 63 -4.46 9.66 0.77
N ASN A 64 -3.17 9.90 1.00
CA ASN A 64 -2.67 10.89 1.95
C ASN A 64 -2.26 12.23 1.29
N SER A 65 -2.62 12.46 0.03
CA SER A 65 -2.23 13.67 -0.73
C SER A 65 -2.80 14.98 -0.16
N HIS A 66 -3.85 14.91 0.64
CA HIS A 66 -4.47 16.05 1.32
C HIS A 66 -3.64 16.57 2.51
N VAL A 67 -2.63 15.81 2.97
CA VAL A 67 -1.80 16.19 4.12
C VAL A 67 -0.83 17.30 3.72
N THR A 68 -0.91 18.44 4.41
CA THR A 68 -0.08 19.63 4.15
C THR A 68 1.02 19.85 5.18
N ASN A 69 1.02 19.13 6.31
CA ASN A 69 2.04 19.27 7.35
C ASN A 69 3.25 18.37 7.03
N PRO A 70 4.46 18.92 6.78
CA PRO A 70 5.64 18.13 6.44
C PRO A 70 5.98 17.03 7.45
N LYS A 71 5.82 17.31 8.76
CA LYS A 71 6.13 16.35 9.82
C LYS A 71 5.19 15.13 9.79
N VAL A 72 3.93 15.35 9.42
CA VAL A 72 2.96 14.26 9.26
C VAL A 72 3.30 13.43 8.02
N ILE A 73 3.72 14.08 6.92
CA ILE A 73 4.19 13.39 5.72
C ILE A 73 5.40 12.52 6.04
N ASP A 74 6.39 13.05 6.78
CA ASP A 74 7.57 12.27 7.19
C ASP A 74 7.19 11.08 8.07
N MET A 75 6.22 11.22 8.97
CA MET A 75 5.75 10.12 9.80
C MET A 75 5.04 9.03 8.98
N LEU A 76 4.22 9.42 8.00
CA LEU A 76 3.60 8.48 7.06
C LEU A 76 4.65 7.79 6.18
N LEU A 77 5.67 8.54 5.74
CA LEU A 77 6.78 8.00 4.97
C LEU A 77 7.58 6.97 5.77
N PHE A 78 7.85 7.26 7.04
CA PHE A 78 8.52 6.33 7.96
C PHE A 78 7.73 5.03 8.11
N LYS A 79 6.41 5.12 8.34
CA LYS A 79 5.53 3.94 8.38
C LYS A 79 5.56 3.14 7.07
N GLY A 80 5.58 3.84 5.93
CA GLY A 80 5.70 3.20 4.61
C GLY A 80 7.05 2.49 4.40
N MET A 81 8.14 3.07 4.88
CA MET A 81 9.48 2.46 4.85
C MET A 81 9.56 1.23 5.75
N GLU A 82 9.01 1.32 6.97
CA GLU A 82 8.93 0.19 7.91
C GLU A 82 8.12 -0.97 7.32
N GLU A 83 6.95 -0.66 6.77
CA GLU A 83 6.10 -1.63 6.08
C GLU A 83 6.83 -2.31 4.91
N LEU A 84 7.50 -1.53 4.06
CA LEU A 84 8.31 -2.08 2.97
C LEU A 84 9.43 -2.97 3.48
N ASN A 85 10.10 -2.57 4.58
CA ASN A 85 11.18 -3.37 5.16
C ASN A 85 10.65 -4.71 5.68
N ASN A 86 9.52 -4.71 6.37
CA ASN A 86 8.86 -5.94 6.85
C ASN A 86 8.51 -6.91 5.71
N ILE A 87 8.18 -6.38 4.53
CA ILE A 87 7.92 -7.19 3.32
C ILE A 87 9.22 -7.71 2.73
N VAL A 88 10.23 -6.86 2.55
CA VAL A 88 11.51 -7.25 1.93
C VAL A 88 12.28 -8.25 2.82
N GLU A 89 12.27 -8.07 4.13
CA GLU A 89 12.90 -8.97 5.11
C GLU A 89 12.09 -10.24 5.40
N HIS A 90 10.96 -10.44 4.73
CA HIS A 90 10.05 -11.57 4.95
C HIS A 90 9.50 -11.68 6.38
N ALA A 91 9.39 -10.57 7.09
CA ALA A 91 8.70 -10.53 8.39
C ALA A 91 7.18 -10.72 8.23
N LYS A 92 6.63 -10.50 7.03
CA LYS A 92 5.24 -10.81 6.66
C LYS A 92 5.13 -12.09 5.83
N GLN A 93 3.95 -12.72 5.88
CA GLN A 93 3.63 -13.89 5.05
C GLN A 93 2.83 -13.51 3.79
N ARG A 94 2.88 -14.35 2.73
CA ARG A 94 2.21 -14.16 1.43
C ARG A 94 0.76 -13.70 1.53
N HIS A 95 -0.03 -14.33 2.42
CA HIS A 95 -1.46 -14.01 2.53
C HIS A 95 -1.72 -12.58 3.02
N HIS A 96 -0.81 -11.98 3.81
CA HIS A 96 -0.89 -10.58 4.20
C HIS A 96 -0.76 -9.66 2.98
N ILE A 97 0.20 -9.97 2.09
CA ILE A 97 0.45 -9.17 0.88
C ILE A 97 -0.74 -9.24 -0.06
N ILE A 98 -1.28 -10.45 -0.27
CA ILE A 98 -2.42 -10.67 -1.14
C ILE A 98 -3.66 -9.94 -0.60
N GLY A 99 -4.00 -10.17 0.66
CA GLY A 99 -5.18 -9.55 1.28
C GLY A 99 -5.11 -8.03 1.29
N GLN A 100 -3.93 -7.46 1.60
CA GLN A 100 -3.79 -6.03 1.79
C GLN A 100 -3.56 -5.26 0.48
N TYR A 101 -2.76 -5.79 -0.45
CA TYR A 101 -2.24 -5.02 -1.59
C TYR A 101 -2.65 -5.54 -2.97
N VAL A 102 -3.14 -6.79 -3.08
CA VAL A 102 -3.58 -7.38 -4.36
C VAL A 102 -5.10 -7.30 -4.48
N VAL A 103 -5.79 -7.82 -3.47
CA VAL A 103 -7.26 -7.91 -3.45
C VAL A 103 -7.89 -6.62 -2.92
N GLY A 104 -7.24 -5.99 -1.93
CA GLY A 104 -7.74 -4.77 -1.30
C GLY A 104 -8.98 -5.01 -0.42
N ARG A 105 -9.61 -3.91 0.03
CA ARG A 105 -10.77 -3.94 0.95
C ARG A 105 -12.04 -4.57 0.35
N GLN A 106 -12.08 -4.80 -0.96
CA GLN A 106 -13.23 -5.44 -1.61
C GLN A 106 -13.24 -6.97 -1.48
N GLY A 107 -12.18 -7.57 -0.93
CA GLY A 107 -12.14 -9.02 -0.66
C GLY A 107 -12.11 -9.86 -1.94
N LEU A 108 -11.91 -11.18 -1.78
CA LEU A 108 -11.92 -12.15 -2.89
C LEU A 108 -13.34 -12.44 -3.39
N VAL A 109 -14.35 -12.02 -2.64
CA VAL A 109 -15.77 -12.18 -2.96
C VAL A 109 -16.22 -10.91 -3.67
N GLN A 110 -15.88 -10.77 -4.94
CA GLN A 110 -16.75 -10.01 -5.83
C GLN A 110 -18.03 -10.83 -5.90
N ASP A 111 -19.04 -10.40 -5.16
CA ASP A 111 -20.38 -10.94 -5.28
C ASP A 111 -20.89 -10.58 -6.67
N LEU A 112 -20.53 -11.41 -7.66
CA LEU A 112 -20.93 -11.32 -9.07
C LEU A 112 -22.42 -11.66 -9.25
N GLY A 113 -23.22 -11.43 -8.21
CA GLY A 113 -24.66 -11.50 -8.25
C GLY A 113 -25.18 -10.35 -9.10
N THR A 114 -25.67 -10.68 -10.29
CA THR A 114 -26.49 -9.81 -11.15
C THR A 114 -27.68 -9.16 -10.43
N LYS A 115 -28.02 -9.62 -9.22
CA LYS A 115 -29.06 -9.09 -8.33
C LYS A 115 -28.78 -7.68 -7.80
N ASP A 116 -27.52 -7.25 -7.79
CA ASP A 116 -27.09 -6.00 -7.16
C ASP A 116 -26.83 -4.86 -8.15
N GLN A 117 -27.00 -5.10 -9.45
CA GLN A 117 -26.89 -4.08 -10.48
C GLN A 117 -28.09 -3.14 -10.40
N GLY A 118 -27.87 -1.91 -9.92
CA GLY A 118 -28.88 -0.86 -9.83
C GLY A 118 -29.44 -0.60 -8.42
N ILE A 119 -29.04 -1.39 -7.42
CA ILE A 119 -29.40 -1.13 -6.02
C ILE A 119 -28.45 -0.07 -5.46
N SER A 120 -28.99 0.96 -4.79
CA SER A 120 -28.19 2.01 -4.17
C SER A 120 -27.32 1.46 -3.03
N ASP A 121 -26.16 2.08 -2.79
CA ASP A 121 -25.26 1.69 -1.69
C ASP A 121 -25.98 1.75 -0.34
N PHE A 122 -26.90 2.70 -0.17
CA PHE A 122 -27.78 2.76 1.00
C PHE A 122 -28.62 1.50 1.17
N LEU A 123 -29.31 1.03 0.13
CA LEU A 123 -30.17 -0.17 0.20
C LEU A 123 -29.36 -1.44 0.46
N LYS A 124 -28.17 -1.56 -0.13
CA LYS A 124 -27.25 -2.68 0.14
C LYS A 124 -26.84 -2.69 1.61
N ASN A 125 -26.43 -1.54 2.15
CA ASN A 125 -26.04 -1.43 3.54
C ASN A 125 -27.23 -1.67 4.49
N PHE A 126 -28.40 -1.14 4.15
CA PHE A 126 -29.65 -1.33 4.90
C PHE A 126 -30.03 -2.81 5.06
N TYR A 127 -29.89 -3.62 4.01
CA TYR A 127 -30.18 -5.06 4.10
C TYR A 127 -29.11 -5.87 4.83
N ASN A 128 -27.87 -5.36 4.88
CA ASN A 128 -26.75 -6.06 5.51
C ASN A 128 -26.67 -5.79 7.03
N SER A 129 -26.70 -4.53 7.46
CA SER A 129 -26.50 -4.15 8.87
C SER A 129 -26.86 -2.69 9.13
N ASN A 130 -27.30 -2.39 10.36
CA ASN A 130 -27.54 -1.02 10.83
C ASN A 130 -26.28 -0.18 11.08
N TYR A 131 -25.08 -0.79 10.99
CA TYR A 131 -23.81 -0.09 11.16
C TYR A 131 -22.95 -0.30 9.92
N SER A 132 -22.74 0.78 9.15
CA SER A 132 -21.83 0.87 8.00
C SER A 132 -20.59 1.67 8.36
#